data_AF-A0A183U7U2-F1
#
_entry.id   AF-A0A183U7U2-F1
#
_cell.length_a   1.000
_cell.length_b   1.000
_cell.length_c   1.000
_cell.angle_alpha   90.00
_cell.angle_beta   90.00
_cell.angle_gamma   90.00
#
_symmetry.space_group_name_H-M   'P 1'
#
loop_
_entity.id
_entity.type
_entity.pdbx_description
1 polymer ?
#
loop_
_entity_poly.entity_id
_entity_poly.type
_entity_poly.pdbx_seq_one_letter_code
_entity_poly.pdbx_strand_id
1 'polypeptide(L)'
;MSTAFTVFVTFLALVKPCRRHYGFFGIGCSSRYVVCIDGLPTYHTCRRGLTFDERRRTCLPKHLVKPCGIGPYGQVPVEVGEAY
;
A
#
# COMPACT_ATOMS: atom_id res chain seq x y z
N MET A 1 16.81 -33.67 -3.12
CA MET A 1 16.44 -32.25 -2.97
C MET A 1 15.15 -32.21 -2.16
N SER A 2 15.18 -31.64 -0.95
CA SER A 2 14.06 -31.72 -0.02
C SER A 2 12.80 -31.10 -0.65
N THR A 3 11.68 -31.83 -0.66
CA THR A 3 10.40 -31.34 -1.19
C THR A 3 9.97 -30.04 -0.54
N ALA A 4 10.39 -29.78 0.71
CA ALA A 4 10.18 -28.50 1.39
C ALA A 4 10.91 -27.32 0.71
N PHE A 5 12.11 -27.56 0.16
CA PHE A 5 12.92 -26.54 -0.51
C PHE A 5 12.34 -26.19 -1.88
N THR A 6 11.92 -27.20 -2.65
CA THR A 6 11.24 -26.97 -3.93
C THR A 6 9.88 -26.31 -3.74
N VAL A 7 9.12 -26.67 -2.70
CA VAL A 7 7.85 -26.02 -2.34
C VAL A 7 8.06 -24.53 -2.00
N PHE A 8 9.05 -24.18 -1.17
CA PHE A 8 9.35 -22.78 -0.87
C PHE A 8 9.73 -21.99 -2.12
N VAL A 9 10.54 -22.57 -3.00
CA VAL A 9 10.97 -21.92 -4.25
C VAL A 9 9.81 -21.76 -5.25
N THR A 10 8.94 -22.76 -5.40
CA THR A 10 7.77 -22.65 -6.29
C THR A 10 6.73 -21.66 -5.77
N PHE A 11 6.50 -21.59 -4.46
CA PHE A 11 5.64 -20.58 -3.86
C PHE A 11 6.18 -19.16 -4.05
N LEU A 12 7.49 -18.95 -3.89
CA LEU A 12 8.13 -17.67 -4.15
C LEU A 12 8.05 -17.26 -5.63
N ALA A 13 8.17 -18.21 -6.57
CA ALA A 13 8.11 -17.93 -8.00
C ALA A 13 6.73 -17.44 -8.49
N LEU A 14 5.65 -17.76 -7.78
CA LEU A 14 4.29 -17.31 -8.10
C LEU A 14 3.97 -15.92 -7.54
N VAL A 15 4.75 -15.45 -6.55
CA VAL A 15 4.55 -14.14 -5.94
C VAL A 15 5.24 -13.09 -6.81
N LYS A 16 4.45 -12.19 -7.40
CA LYS A 16 5.03 -11.02 -8.08
C LYS A 16 5.74 -10.15 -7.04
N PRO A 17 7.07 -9.94 -7.16
CA PRO A 17 7.80 -9.15 -6.19
C PRO A 17 7.40 -7.69 -6.28
N CYS A 18 7.50 -7.00 -5.14
CA CYS A 18 7.35 -5.55 -5.08
C CYS A 18 8.45 -4.86 -5.89
N ARG A 19 8.13 -3.70 -6.46
CA ARG A 19 9.14 -2.83 -7.10
C ARG A 19 10.19 -2.29 -6.11
N ARG A 20 9.84 -2.20 -4.82
CA ARG A 20 10.70 -1.73 -3.72
C ARG A 20 10.80 -2.82 -2.66
N HIS A 21 12.01 -3.01 -2.11
CA HIS A 21 12.27 -4.07 -1.13
C HIS A 21 11.50 -3.86 0.18
N TYR A 22 11.38 -2.61 0.63
CA TYR A 22 10.67 -2.27 1.86
C TYR A 22 9.71 -1.10 1.65
N GLY A 23 8.55 -1.17 2.29
CA GLY A 23 7.60 -0.07 2.32
C GLY A 23 6.16 -0.51 2.52
N PHE A 24 5.29 0.48 2.69
CA PHE A 24 3.84 0.31 2.78
C PHE A 24 3.22 1.06 1.62
N PHE A 25 2.39 0.39 0.83
CA PHE A 25 1.80 0.96 -0.39
C PHE A 25 0.29 0.80 -0.36
N GLY A 26 -0.44 1.87 -0.67
CA GLY A 26 -1.88 1.85 -0.74
C GLY A 26 -2.39 1.15 -2.01
N ILE A 27 -3.44 0.35 -1.89
CA ILE A 27 -4.11 -0.24 -3.05
C ILE A 27 -5.35 0.62 -3.34
N GLY A 28 -5.14 1.73 -4.06
CA GLY A 28 -6.17 2.76 -4.31
C GLY A 28 -6.68 3.44 -3.02
N CYS A 29 -7.83 4.15 -3.07
CA CYS A 29 -8.55 4.61 -1.86
C CYS A 29 -9.29 3.45 -1.20
N SER A 30 -8.57 2.42 -0.79
CA SER A 30 -9.21 1.33 -0.07
C SER A 30 -8.68 1.22 1.35
N SER A 31 -9.36 0.42 2.14
CA SER A 31 -8.84 -0.05 3.41
C SER A 31 -7.66 -1.02 3.21
N ARG A 32 -7.39 -1.48 1.97
CA ARG A 32 -6.35 -2.45 1.68
C ARG A 32 -5.03 -1.76 1.35
N TYR A 33 -3.96 -2.33 1.85
CA TYR A 33 -2.60 -1.89 1.60
C TYR A 33 -1.67 -3.10 1.52
N VAL A 34 -0.51 -2.92 0.92
CA VAL A 34 0.52 -3.95 0.81
C VAL A 34 1.77 -3.51 1.56
N VAL A 35 2.35 -4.42 2.32
CA VAL A 35 3.64 -4.25 2.98
C VAL A 35 4.66 -5.08 2.23
N CYS A 36 5.73 -4.45 1.80
CA CYS A 36 6.84 -5.15 1.16
C CYS A 36 7.95 -5.34 2.19
N ILE A 37 8.44 -6.57 2.32
CA ILE A 37 9.60 -6.93 3.13
C ILE A 37 10.49 -7.79 2.24
N ASP A 38 11.75 -7.39 2.05
CA ASP A 38 12.68 -8.05 1.11
C ASP A 38 12.13 -8.21 -0.31
N GLY A 39 11.22 -7.33 -0.73
CA GLY A 39 10.57 -7.39 -2.03
C GLY A 39 9.40 -8.38 -2.09
N LEU A 40 9.04 -9.04 -1.00
CA LEU A 40 7.84 -9.88 -0.92
C LEU A 40 6.63 -9.06 -0.46
N PRO A 41 5.54 -9.01 -1.24
CA PRO A 41 4.30 -8.35 -0.85
C PRO A 41 3.50 -9.16 0.19
N THR A 42 3.04 -8.49 1.23
CA THR A 42 2.08 -8.99 2.21
C THR A 42 0.85 -8.09 2.19
N TYR A 43 -0.34 -8.67 1.99
CA TYR A 43 -1.58 -7.89 1.91
C TYR A 43 -2.21 -7.71 3.28
N HIS A 44 -2.57 -6.47 3.59
CA HIS A 44 -3.22 -6.10 4.83
C HIS A 44 -4.48 -5.28 4.56
N THR A 45 -5.36 -5.24 5.55
CA THR A 45 -6.59 -4.45 5.50
C THR A 45 -6.77 -3.70 6.81
N CYS A 46 -7.04 -2.40 6.72
CA CYS A 46 -7.41 -1.55 7.83
C CYS A 46 -8.71 -2.03 8.49
N ARG A 47 -8.92 -1.62 9.75
CA ARG A 47 -10.21 -1.81 10.43
C ARG A 47 -11.35 -1.15 9.63
N ARG A 48 -12.56 -1.69 9.80
CA ARG A 48 -13.78 -1.19 9.13
C ARG A 48 -13.92 0.33 9.28
N GLY A 49 -14.21 1.01 8.17
CA GLY A 49 -14.41 2.47 8.13
C GLY A 49 -13.14 3.30 7.97
N LEU A 50 -11.95 2.68 7.96
CA LEU A 50 -10.67 3.36 7.75
C LEU A 50 -10.13 3.10 6.35
N THR A 51 -9.36 4.05 5.84
CA THR A 51 -8.66 4.01 4.56
C THR A 51 -7.16 4.15 4.84
N PHE A 52 -6.33 3.42 4.10
CA PHE A 52 -4.89 3.51 4.26
C PHE A 52 -4.36 4.81 3.65
N ASP A 53 -3.64 5.60 4.44
CA ASP A 53 -2.90 6.77 3.99
C ASP A 53 -1.43 6.40 3.77
N GLU A 54 -0.99 6.38 2.52
CA GLU A 54 0.38 6.00 2.15
C GLU A 54 1.43 7.00 2.62
N ARG A 55 1.09 8.30 2.73
CA ARG A 55 2.03 9.33 3.21
C ARG A 55 2.34 9.16 4.68
N ARG A 56 1.30 8.89 5.48
CA ARG A 56 1.41 8.69 6.94
C ARG A 56 1.66 7.23 7.31
N ARG A 57 1.56 6.31 6.34
CA ARG A 57 1.71 4.86 6.52
C ARG A 57 0.78 4.32 7.61
N THR A 58 -0.45 4.83 7.65
CA THR A 58 -1.42 4.50 8.72
C THR A 58 -2.85 4.51 8.22
N CYS A 59 -3.75 3.84 8.95
CA CYS A 59 -5.17 3.79 8.63
C CYS A 59 -5.88 4.98 9.27
N LEU A 60 -6.51 5.82 8.46
CA LEU A 60 -7.25 7.01 8.91
C LEU A 60 -8.70 6.97 8.42
N PRO A 61 -9.62 7.69 9.07
CA PRO A 61 -10.94 7.96 8.52
C PRO A 61 -10.84 8.58 7.12
N LYS A 62 -11.79 8.22 6.23
CA LYS A 62 -11.80 8.64 4.82
C LYS A 62 -11.61 10.15 4.59
N HIS A 63 -12.17 10.99 5.47
CA HIS A 63 -12.09 12.45 5.35
C HIS A 63 -10.70 13.03 5.66
N LEU A 64 -9.82 12.26 6.32
CA LEU A 64 -8.45 12.66 6.64
C LEU A 64 -7.41 12.11 5.66
N VAL A 65 -7.80 11.14 4.84
CA VAL A 65 -6.94 10.61 3.78
C VAL A 65 -7.05 11.53 2.58
N LYS A 66 -5.92 11.81 1.93
CA LYS A 66 -5.93 12.57 0.67
C LYS A 66 -6.88 11.88 -0.31
N PRO A 67 -7.75 12.61 -1.04
CA PRO A 67 -8.55 12.02 -2.11
C PRO A 67 -7.62 11.30 -3.09
N CYS A 68 -7.89 10.03 -3.34
CA CYS A 68 -7.26 9.28 -4.44
C CYS A 68 -8.13 9.40 -5.70
N GLY A 69 -7.53 9.04 -6.83
CA GLY A 69 -7.76 9.79 -8.05
C GLY A 69 -6.84 10.99 -7.91
N ILE A 70 -5.72 11.04 -8.62
CA ILE A 70 -5.72 11.49 -10.00
C ILE A 70 -4.45 10.98 -10.70
N GLY A 71 -4.60 10.04 -11.63
CA GLY A 71 -4.03 10.19 -12.98
C GLY A 71 -4.87 11.21 -13.76
N PRO A 72 -4.75 11.42 -15.07
CA PRO A 72 -5.27 12.60 -15.81
C PRO A 72 -6.77 12.97 -15.71
N TYR A 73 -7.58 12.34 -14.85
CA TYR A 73 -8.89 12.84 -14.43
C TYR A 73 -8.99 13.13 -12.93
N GLY A 74 -8.91 14.43 -12.66
CA GLY A 74 -9.33 15.12 -11.44
C GLY A 74 -8.21 16.03 -10.96
N GLN A 75 -8.53 17.04 -10.19
CA GLN A 75 -7.59 17.92 -9.55
C GLN A 75 -8.05 17.99 -8.10
N VAL A 76 -7.14 18.18 -7.14
CA VAL A 76 -7.17 19.39 -6.29
C VAL A 76 -5.75 19.57 -5.72
N PRO A 77 -5.08 20.72 -5.98
CA PRO A 77 -3.93 21.16 -5.23
C PRO A 77 -4.41 21.64 -3.86
N VAL A 78 -3.99 20.98 -2.78
CA VAL A 78 -4.19 21.53 -1.42
C VAL A 78 -2.93 22.33 -1.09
N GLU A 79 -2.83 23.53 -1.66
CA GLU A 79 -2.18 24.65 -0.97
C GLU A 79 -3.16 25.13 0.09
N VAL A 80 -2.89 24.81 1.35
CA VAL A 80 -3.39 25.62 2.46
C VAL A 80 -2.14 26.11 3.14
N GLY A 81 -1.75 27.33 2.76
CA GLY A 81 -0.74 28.07 3.48
C GLY A 81 -1.22 28.38 4.89
N GLU A 82 -0.27 28.38 5.82
CA GLU A 82 -0.23 29.25 6.98
C GLU A 82 1.19 29.15 7.54
N ALA A 83 2.05 30.08 7.10
CA ALA A 83 3.28 30.43 7.79
C ALA A 83 3.08 31.87 8.27
N TYR A 84 2.89 32.02 9.57
CA TYR A 84 3.26 33.23 10.29
C TYR A 84 4.77 33.18 10.58
#